data_AF-A0AA39FY60-F1
#
_entry.id   AF-A0AA39FY60-F1
#
_cell.length_a   1.000
_cell.length_b   1.000
_cell.length_c   1.000
_cell.angle_alpha   90.00
_cell.angle_beta   90.00
_cell.angle_gamma   90.00
#
_symmetry.space_group_name_H-M   'P 1'
#
loop_
_entity.id
_entity.type
_entity.pdbx_description
1 polymer ?
#
loop_
_entity_poly.entity_id
_entity_poly.type
_entity_poly.pdbx_seq_one_letter_code
_entity_poly.pdbx_strand_id
1 'polypeptide(L)'
;VSLAREMREGACEFPQKWEGQWFQSGKPSPVNINATMLGEKRCIEKDKDRYSVYDSLSSENCYRCLIINDRHVNAIQFREVGECSIEPRSLDDLCASVTRTDDSLFTMFRLNSKPMPCPFTGAPFTFTYKSGETECRSPISHAESCTDPSKLLLKYQACPDLQFSESTGKCFLYETGSHHSGEKFTYHLAQSGDSTCSALTSVSEGSRTIKLTKVDKEHSRCKYPSWVTEHHDWRSLDGSKTYHFTSGNATLKVTGVPHEERIVCHNIVEPTDNTQNRKVKLVAHITSGCDIGYVCMIFHRRDGNVIELQQSDKKAVVPEEACQANNLLKMPYTTLITSTLKKKKCPQPGRYRVIAYDSSQNMPTRQRRGIQISQRSAEKMTWSEDSEDAVCNVSDLQIGCGTLDQSEIIIANTCEHKQLVYSCHDSWQEENGVWYTIVSQASSSSSSSSSNSNSNGGVSSSSSSSSSSSSSSSSSNSEQMQTSLGRQTFCFSMHWADPVPKVPGGRGARPELQEQELWLSWPAREFQKLPNDPWTYYRLASQGVCEDLTRASAASSSSLSRVSLVLSAGAAILCKLLSR
;
A
#
# COMPACT_ATOMS: atom_id res chain seq x y z
N VAL A 1 71.51 38.55 4.80
CA VAL A 1 72.08 37.28 4.30
C VAL A 1 71.15 36.16 4.76
N SER A 2 70.66 35.35 3.81
CA SER A 2 69.81 34.14 3.92
C SER A 2 68.46 34.32 4.65
N LEU A 3 67.30 34.50 4.01
CA LEU A 3 66.70 33.69 2.93
C LEU A 3 66.80 32.18 3.21
N ALA A 4 65.94 31.69 4.11
CA ALA A 4 65.45 30.31 4.17
C ALA A 4 64.38 30.21 5.27
N ARG A 5 63.20 30.81 5.07
CA ARG A 5 62.00 30.23 5.71
C ARG A 5 61.68 29.04 4.83
N GLU A 6 62.14 27.85 5.25
CA GLU A 6 61.81 26.58 4.59
C GLU A 6 60.33 26.60 4.22
N MET A 7 60.03 26.70 2.93
CA MET A 7 58.73 26.33 2.40
C MET A 7 58.58 24.84 2.68
N ARG A 8 58.00 24.50 3.84
CA ARG A 8 57.61 23.14 4.15
C ARG A 8 56.55 22.75 3.12
N GLU A 9 56.98 21.98 2.11
CA GLU A 9 56.08 21.12 1.34
C GLU A 9 55.27 20.29 2.35
N GLY A 10 54.01 20.68 2.56
CA GLY A 10 53.09 20.02 3.52
C GLY A 10 52.45 20.91 4.59
N ALA A 11 52.63 22.24 4.60
CA ALA A 11 52.00 23.09 5.63
C ALA A 11 50.63 23.68 5.25
N CYS A 12 50.31 23.79 3.95
CA CYS A 12 49.07 24.40 3.46
C CYS A 12 48.09 23.32 3.00
N GLU A 13 47.06 23.05 3.81
CA GLU A 13 46.00 22.12 3.46
C GLU A 13 44.61 22.78 3.51
N PHE A 14 43.81 22.49 2.48
CA PHE A 14 42.38 22.74 2.49
C PHE A 14 41.68 21.77 3.47
N PRO A 15 40.65 22.23 4.21
CA PRO A 15 39.88 21.37 5.09
C PRO A 15 39.35 20.10 4.41
N GLN A 16 39.59 18.94 5.03
CA GLN A 16 39.14 17.63 4.52
C GLN A 16 37.63 17.59 4.22
N LYS A 17 36.81 18.34 4.97
CA LYS A 17 35.36 18.42 4.73
C LYS A 17 34.98 18.99 3.36
N TRP A 18 35.89 19.72 2.70
CA TRP A 18 35.71 20.27 1.36
C TRP A 18 36.11 19.29 0.25
N GLU A 19 36.73 18.17 0.58
CA GLU A 19 37.21 17.19 -0.41
C GLU A 19 36.06 16.66 -1.29
N GLY A 20 36.30 16.59 -2.60
CA GLY A 20 35.35 16.06 -3.58
C GLY A 20 35.08 17.01 -4.74
N GLN A 21 33.95 16.79 -5.42
CA GLN A 21 33.59 17.50 -6.65
C GLN A 21 32.56 18.60 -6.41
N TRP A 22 32.83 19.77 -6.98
CA TRP A 22 32.05 20.98 -6.79
C TRP A 22 31.63 21.58 -8.13
N PHE A 23 30.39 22.03 -8.20
CA PHE A 23 29.85 22.80 -9.31
C PHE A 23 30.15 24.28 -9.12
N GLN A 24 30.67 24.94 -10.16
CA GLN A 24 30.86 26.38 -10.22
C GLN A 24 30.26 26.92 -11.53
N SER A 25 29.45 27.96 -11.44
CA SER A 25 28.89 28.61 -12.63
C SER A 25 29.99 29.16 -13.55
N GLY A 26 29.85 28.97 -14.86
CA GLY A 26 30.82 29.39 -15.87
C GLY A 26 32.01 28.44 -16.09
N LYS A 27 32.10 27.33 -15.35
CA LYS A 27 33.10 26.27 -15.60
C LYS A 27 32.44 25.08 -16.32
N PRO A 28 33.07 24.55 -17.39
CA PRO A 28 32.51 23.43 -18.16
C PRO A 28 32.61 22.08 -17.44
N SER A 29 33.56 21.94 -16.50
CA SER A 29 33.78 20.74 -15.70
C SER A 29 33.69 21.03 -14.20
N PRO A 30 33.38 20.02 -13.37
CA PRO A 30 33.41 20.16 -11.92
C PRO A 30 34.79 20.57 -11.39
N VAL A 31 34.82 21.44 -10.39
CA VAL A 31 36.00 21.82 -9.63
C VAL A 31 36.27 20.73 -8.58
N ASN A 32 37.42 20.07 -8.67
CA ASN A 32 37.83 19.07 -7.69
C ASN A 32 38.63 19.73 -6.57
N ILE A 33 38.26 19.48 -5.32
CA ILE A 33 39.01 19.94 -4.14
C ILE A 33 39.63 18.72 -3.47
N ASN A 34 40.91 18.77 -3.18
CA ASN A 34 41.63 17.82 -2.34
C ASN A 34 42.43 18.57 -1.27
N ALA A 35 43.29 17.88 -0.52
CA ALA A 35 44.07 18.50 0.56
C ALA A 35 44.94 19.69 0.08
N THR A 36 45.49 19.66 -1.13
CA THR A 36 46.47 20.67 -1.59
C THR A 36 46.01 21.49 -2.80
N MET A 37 44.91 21.09 -3.45
CA MET A 37 44.42 21.67 -4.70
C MET A 37 42.95 22.06 -4.56
N LEU A 38 42.62 23.25 -5.07
CA LEU A 38 41.26 23.73 -5.31
C LEU A 38 41.12 23.96 -6.81
N GLY A 39 40.58 22.96 -7.51
CA GLY A 39 40.64 22.85 -8.96
C GLY A 39 42.09 22.83 -9.42
N GLU A 40 42.49 23.90 -10.11
CA GLU A 40 43.80 24.07 -10.73
C GLU A 40 44.73 24.96 -9.87
N LYS A 41 44.25 25.37 -8.68
CA LYS A 41 44.95 26.25 -7.76
C LYS A 41 45.58 25.45 -6.62
N ARG A 42 46.91 25.52 -6.49
CA ARG A 42 47.68 24.84 -5.43
C ARG A 42 47.80 25.72 -4.19
N CYS A 43 47.54 25.16 -3.01
CA CYS A 43 47.72 25.82 -1.71
C CYS A 43 49.22 26.02 -1.42
N ILE A 44 49.63 27.26 -1.13
CA ILE A 44 51.02 27.61 -0.78
C ILE A 44 51.13 28.00 0.70
N GLU A 45 50.29 28.92 1.14
CA GLU A 45 50.24 29.40 2.53
C GLU A 45 48.80 29.65 2.97
N LYS A 46 48.50 29.42 4.26
CA LYS A 46 47.17 29.60 4.83
C LYS A 46 47.27 30.34 6.16
N ASP A 47 46.41 31.32 6.35
CA ASP A 47 46.09 31.90 7.66
C ASP A 47 44.57 32.09 7.79
N LYS A 48 43.95 31.35 8.71
CA LYS A 48 42.50 31.33 8.95
C LYS A 48 41.69 31.06 7.67
N ASP A 49 40.99 32.08 7.15
CA ASP A 49 40.15 32.08 5.96
C ASP A 49 40.87 32.58 4.70
N ARG A 50 42.13 33.01 4.84
CA ARG A 50 42.97 33.54 3.75
C ARG A 50 43.96 32.49 3.28
N TYR A 51 44.07 32.35 1.97
CA TYR A 51 44.92 31.36 1.31
C TYR A 51 45.72 32.03 0.20
N SER A 52 47.04 31.83 0.20
CA SER A 52 47.88 32.09 -0.94
C SER A 52 47.87 30.84 -1.81
N VAL A 53 47.46 30.99 -3.07
CA VAL A 53 47.37 29.90 -4.02
C VAL A 53 48.13 30.20 -5.30
N TYR A 54 48.70 29.17 -5.89
CA TYR A 54 49.37 29.23 -7.18
C TYR A 54 48.46 28.67 -8.28
N ASP A 55 48.13 29.47 -9.28
CA ASP A 55 47.24 29.10 -10.40
C ASP A 55 48.05 28.77 -11.66
N SER A 56 48.16 27.47 -11.97
CA SER A 56 48.97 26.95 -13.09
C SER A 56 48.29 26.99 -14.46
N LEU A 57 47.04 27.45 -14.55
CA LEU A 57 46.31 27.59 -15.83
C LEU A 57 46.01 29.04 -16.19
N SER A 58 46.34 30.00 -15.32
CA SER A 58 46.36 31.40 -15.69
C SER A 58 47.39 31.64 -16.79
N SER A 59 47.12 32.56 -17.72
CA SER A 59 48.04 32.89 -18.84
C SER A 59 49.44 33.32 -18.38
N GLU A 60 49.59 33.69 -17.12
CA GLU A 60 50.82 34.23 -16.52
C GLU A 60 51.39 33.34 -15.40
N ASN A 61 50.76 32.20 -15.07
CA ASN A 61 51.15 31.31 -13.95
C ASN A 61 51.48 32.06 -12.64
N CYS A 62 50.47 32.48 -11.90
CA CYS A 62 50.66 33.44 -10.80
C CYS A 62 50.12 33.02 -9.44
N TYR A 63 50.58 33.74 -8.42
CA TYR A 63 50.09 33.71 -7.05
C TYR A 63 48.89 34.65 -6.89
N ARG A 64 47.87 34.17 -6.18
CA ARG A 64 46.63 34.92 -5.87
C ARG A 64 46.25 34.74 -4.40
N CYS A 65 45.57 35.73 -3.84
CA CYS A 65 44.90 35.60 -2.56
C CYS A 65 43.46 35.07 -2.75
N LEU A 66 43.11 34.01 -2.05
CA LEU A 66 41.72 33.56 -1.88
C LEU A 66 41.26 33.82 -0.46
N ILE A 67 40.10 34.46 -0.31
CA ILE A 67 39.39 34.54 0.97
C ILE A 67 38.18 33.61 0.88
N ILE A 68 38.22 32.50 1.62
CA ILE A 68 37.24 31.41 1.53
C ILE A 68 36.37 31.38 2.79
N ASN A 69 35.06 31.45 2.59
CA ASN A 69 34.03 31.33 3.61
C ASN A 69 33.25 30.02 3.44
N ASP A 70 33.35 29.12 4.42
CA ASP A 70 32.61 27.86 4.46
C ASP A 70 31.20 28.06 5.03
N ARG A 71 30.29 28.52 4.17
CA ARG A 71 28.89 28.77 4.52
C ARG A 71 28.15 27.52 4.99
N HIS A 72 28.33 26.39 4.31
CA HIS A 72 27.65 25.13 4.63
C HIS A 72 28.46 23.93 4.11
N VAL A 73 28.18 22.71 4.60
CA VAL A 73 28.84 21.48 4.10
C VAL A 73 28.60 21.23 2.59
N ASN A 74 27.54 21.81 2.03
CA ASN A 74 27.19 21.71 0.61
C ASN A 74 27.50 22.98 -0.19
N ALA A 75 27.96 24.08 0.44
CA ALA A 75 28.16 25.36 -0.23
C ALA A 75 29.37 26.12 0.33
N ILE A 76 30.30 26.47 -0.55
CA ILE A 76 31.49 27.27 -0.24
C ILE A 76 31.42 28.55 -1.05
N GLN A 77 31.73 29.68 -0.42
CA GLN A 77 31.88 30.97 -1.09
C GLN A 77 33.32 31.43 -0.99
N PHE A 78 33.87 31.98 -2.05
CA PHE A 78 35.22 32.55 -2.00
C PHE A 78 35.35 33.79 -2.88
N ARG A 79 36.29 34.65 -2.51
CA ARG A 79 36.71 35.81 -3.30
C ARG A 79 38.14 35.59 -3.78
N GLU A 80 38.38 35.91 -5.04
CA GLU A 80 39.73 36.10 -5.54
C GLU A 80 40.09 37.59 -5.35
N VAL A 81 41.13 37.87 -4.59
CA VAL A 81 41.50 39.24 -4.17
C VAL A 81 42.86 39.61 -4.76
N GLY A 82 42.95 40.86 -5.23
CA GLY A 82 44.18 41.43 -5.77
C GLY A 82 44.50 41.01 -7.20
N GLU A 83 45.59 41.54 -7.72
CA GLU A 83 46.09 41.21 -9.05
C GLU A 83 47.02 39.98 -9.01
N CYS A 84 47.09 39.31 -10.15
CA CYS A 84 47.94 38.15 -10.41
C CYS A 84 49.43 38.53 -10.16
N SER A 85 50.08 37.90 -9.18
CA SER A 85 51.49 38.18 -8.87
C SER A 85 52.39 37.06 -9.40
N ILE A 86 53.35 37.38 -10.26
CA ILE A 86 54.26 36.38 -10.84
C ILE A 86 55.29 35.92 -9.80
N GLU A 87 55.69 36.80 -8.90
CA GLU A 87 56.66 36.51 -7.84
C GLU A 87 55.96 36.08 -6.54
N PRO A 88 56.54 35.14 -5.77
CA PRO A 88 56.01 34.75 -4.48
C PRO A 88 56.09 35.93 -3.49
N ARG A 89 54.93 36.38 -3.02
CA ARG A 89 54.78 37.39 -1.97
C ARG A 89 54.22 36.77 -0.69
N SER A 90 54.36 37.50 0.43
CA SER A 90 53.76 37.06 1.69
C SER A 90 52.22 37.05 1.60
N LEU A 91 51.56 36.20 2.39
CA LEU A 91 50.10 36.16 2.45
C LEU A 91 49.49 37.54 2.78
N ASP A 92 50.10 38.27 3.70
CA ASP A 92 49.64 39.60 4.08
C ASP A 92 49.75 40.59 2.92
N ASP A 93 50.83 40.55 2.13
CA ASP A 93 50.99 41.43 0.96
C ASP A 93 50.02 41.09 -0.18
N LEU A 94 49.77 39.79 -0.43
CA LEU A 94 48.82 39.33 -1.44
C LEU A 94 47.38 39.68 -1.07
N CYS A 95 47.05 39.65 0.22
CA CYS A 95 45.72 39.93 0.73
C CYS A 95 45.56 41.38 1.27
N ALA A 96 46.59 42.23 1.19
CA ALA A 96 46.59 43.59 1.73
C ALA A 96 45.65 44.55 0.99
N SER A 97 45.28 44.25 -0.26
CA SER A 97 44.27 45.00 -1.00
C SER A 97 42.87 44.67 -0.45
N VAL A 98 42.54 45.28 0.69
CA VAL A 98 41.26 45.12 1.38
C VAL A 98 40.11 45.60 0.48
N THR A 99 39.26 44.64 0.07
CA THR A 99 37.86 44.83 -0.36
C THR A 99 37.61 46.03 -1.29
N ARG A 100 38.00 45.92 -2.56
CA ARG A 100 37.36 46.76 -3.59
C ARG A 100 35.97 46.22 -3.86
N THR A 101 35.04 47.10 -4.21
CA THR A 101 33.67 46.75 -4.63
C THR A 101 33.60 45.79 -5.83
N ASP A 102 34.74 45.56 -6.48
CA ASP A 102 34.86 44.86 -7.77
C ASP A 102 35.42 43.43 -7.60
N ASP A 103 35.74 42.99 -6.38
CA ASP A 103 36.24 41.64 -6.10
C ASP A 103 35.16 40.59 -6.42
N SER A 104 35.47 39.67 -7.34
CA SER A 104 34.52 38.65 -7.81
C SER A 104 34.23 37.62 -6.71
N LEU A 105 32.97 37.57 -6.27
CA LEU A 105 32.47 36.55 -5.34
C LEU A 105 31.99 35.33 -6.13
N PHE A 106 32.60 34.18 -5.85
CA PHE A 106 32.21 32.90 -6.42
C PHE A 106 31.51 32.02 -5.38
N THR A 107 30.50 31.28 -5.82
CA THR A 107 29.81 30.26 -5.02
C THR A 107 29.99 28.91 -5.69
N MET A 108 30.35 27.90 -4.90
CA MET A 108 30.46 26.51 -5.34
C MET A 108 29.50 25.61 -4.56
N PHE A 109 28.86 24.68 -5.29
CA PHE A 109 27.92 23.70 -4.72
C PHE A 109 28.47 22.30 -4.81
N ARG A 110 28.39 21.53 -3.74
CA ARG A 110 28.85 20.15 -3.75
C ARG A 110 27.95 19.30 -4.65
N LEU A 111 28.52 18.58 -5.62
CA LEU A 111 27.74 17.75 -6.55
C LEU A 111 27.05 16.58 -5.83
N ASN A 112 27.77 15.90 -4.95
CA ASN A 112 27.23 14.84 -4.09
C ASN A 112 26.77 15.41 -2.74
N SER A 113 25.90 16.43 -2.81
CA SER A 113 25.39 17.10 -1.60
C SER A 113 24.55 16.14 -0.74
N LYS A 114 24.66 16.27 0.58
CA LYS A 114 23.79 15.56 1.51
C LYS A 114 22.55 16.42 1.76
N PRO A 115 21.32 15.95 1.45
CA PRO A 115 20.11 16.71 1.71
C PRO A 115 20.00 17.06 3.21
N MET A 116 19.50 18.25 3.49
CA MET A 116 19.20 18.70 4.85
C MET A 116 17.70 18.94 5.01
N PRO A 117 17.14 18.79 6.22
CA PRO A 117 15.73 19.09 6.46
C PRO A 117 15.37 20.51 6.01
N CYS A 118 14.21 20.67 5.37
CA CYS A 118 13.73 21.98 4.97
C CYS A 118 13.53 22.87 6.22
N PRO A 119 13.94 24.15 6.19
CA PRO A 119 13.82 25.05 7.34
C PRO A 119 12.36 25.47 7.64
N PHE A 120 11.42 25.15 6.74
CA PHE A 120 10.01 25.50 6.88
C PHE A 120 9.28 24.47 7.74
N THR A 121 8.95 24.85 8.97
CA THR A 121 8.25 23.97 9.91
C THR A 121 6.75 24.17 9.86
N GLY A 122 5.99 23.06 9.96
CA GLY A 122 4.55 23.14 10.19
C GLY A 122 3.66 23.17 8.95
N ALA A 123 4.09 22.60 7.82
CA ALA A 123 3.21 22.33 6.66
C ALA A 123 1.87 21.67 7.08
N PRO A 124 0.78 21.88 6.32
CA PRO A 124 0.71 22.47 4.97
C PRO A 124 0.78 24.00 4.92
N PHE A 125 1.17 24.54 3.76
CA PHE A 125 1.20 25.97 3.46
C PHE A 125 0.39 26.28 2.19
N THR A 126 -0.12 27.50 2.11
CA THR A 126 -0.53 28.12 0.85
C THR A 126 0.48 29.19 0.47
N PHE A 127 0.60 29.49 -0.83
CA PHE A 127 1.47 30.57 -1.27
C PHE A 127 0.98 31.30 -2.50
N THR A 128 1.38 32.57 -2.56
CA THR A 128 1.39 33.39 -3.77
C THR A 128 2.82 33.63 -4.19
N TYR A 129 3.06 33.85 -5.47
CA TYR A 129 4.41 34.09 -5.97
C TYR A 129 4.42 35.16 -7.06
N LYS A 130 5.57 35.80 -7.24
CA LYS A 130 5.84 36.75 -8.32
C LYS A 130 6.96 36.19 -9.18
N SER A 131 6.78 36.18 -10.49
CA SER A 131 7.80 35.75 -11.45
C SER A 131 8.12 36.92 -12.37
N GLY A 132 9.32 37.49 -12.26
CA GLY A 132 9.61 38.77 -12.89
C GLY A 132 8.70 39.88 -12.35
N GLU A 133 7.92 40.53 -13.23
CA GLU A 133 6.92 41.53 -12.83
C GLU A 133 5.53 40.95 -12.56
N THR A 134 5.24 39.74 -13.06
CA THR A 134 3.90 39.15 -12.99
C THR A 134 3.62 38.56 -11.62
N GLU A 135 2.53 38.98 -11.00
CA GLU A 135 2.10 38.47 -9.70
C GLU A 135 1.02 37.39 -9.84
N CYS A 136 1.31 36.20 -9.33
CA CYS A 136 0.51 34.99 -9.45
C CYS A 136 -0.20 34.72 -8.11
N ARG A 137 -1.41 35.26 -7.97
CA ARG A 137 -2.21 35.19 -6.72
C ARG A 137 -3.37 34.21 -6.76
N SER A 138 -3.99 34.01 -7.92
CA SER A 138 -5.21 33.22 -8.05
C SER A 138 -5.18 32.35 -9.32
N PRO A 139 -5.50 31.05 -9.23
CA PRO A 139 -5.76 30.28 -8.01
C PRO A 139 -4.54 30.14 -7.06
N ILE A 140 -4.80 30.03 -5.76
CA ILE A 140 -3.74 30.00 -4.74
C ILE A 140 -2.91 28.71 -4.83
N SER A 141 -1.59 28.83 -4.72
CA SER A 141 -0.68 27.68 -4.82
C SER A 141 -0.49 27.01 -3.45
N HIS A 142 -0.10 25.74 -3.45
CA HIS A 142 -0.08 24.89 -2.25
C HIS A 142 1.30 24.27 -2.04
N ALA A 143 1.75 24.17 -0.78
CA ALA A 143 3.00 23.53 -0.44
C ALA A 143 2.88 22.55 0.72
N GLU A 144 3.47 21.37 0.56
CA GLU A 144 3.30 20.24 1.46
C GLU A 144 4.64 19.54 1.73
N SER A 145 4.86 19.11 2.97
CA SER A 145 6.05 18.34 3.33
C SER A 145 5.91 16.90 2.86
N CYS A 146 6.94 16.39 2.18
CA CYS A 146 7.03 14.99 1.86
C CYS A 146 7.30 14.14 3.11
N THR A 147 7.25 12.81 2.95
CA THR A 147 7.73 11.85 3.96
C THR A 147 9.21 12.06 4.29
N ASP A 148 10.02 12.47 3.31
CA ASP A 148 11.40 12.88 3.49
C ASP A 148 11.44 14.34 3.99
N PRO A 149 11.99 14.60 5.20
CA PRO A 149 12.03 15.93 5.79
C PRO A 149 12.88 16.93 4.98
N SER A 150 13.72 16.47 4.07
CA SER A 150 14.52 17.32 3.18
C SER A 150 13.79 17.80 1.93
N LYS A 151 12.54 17.37 1.74
CA LYS A 151 11.74 17.69 0.55
C LYS A 151 10.44 18.42 0.90
N LEU A 152 10.23 19.54 0.23
CA LEU A 152 8.99 20.30 0.24
C LEU A 152 8.44 20.35 -1.19
N LEU A 153 7.21 19.89 -1.38
CA LEU A 153 6.53 19.92 -2.66
C LEU A 153 5.83 21.27 -2.85
N LEU A 154 6.13 21.98 -3.94
CA LEU A 154 5.43 23.21 -4.34
C LEU A 154 4.50 22.90 -5.52
N LYS A 155 3.20 23.12 -5.36
CA LYS A 155 2.17 22.93 -6.40
C LYS A 155 1.67 24.30 -6.88
N TYR A 156 2.21 24.77 -7.98
CA TYR A 156 1.85 26.03 -8.61
C TYR A 156 0.49 25.91 -9.33
N GLN A 157 -0.44 26.85 -9.09
CA GLN A 157 -1.77 26.83 -9.73
C GLN A 157 -2.09 28.07 -10.60
N ALA A 158 -1.61 29.25 -10.24
CA ALA A 158 -2.05 30.51 -10.87
C ALA A 158 -1.53 30.74 -12.30
N CYS A 159 -0.21 30.66 -12.49
CA CYS A 159 0.44 30.97 -13.76
C CYS A 159 1.08 29.70 -14.35
N PRO A 160 1.05 29.51 -15.68
CA PRO A 160 1.81 28.45 -16.33
C PRO A 160 3.30 28.69 -16.10
N ASP A 161 4.02 27.67 -15.65
CA ASP A 161 5.46 27.76 -15.44
C ASP A 161 6.12 27.85 -16.82
N LEU A 162 6.52 29.06 -17.22
CA LEU A 162 7.42 29.22 -18.36
C LEU A 162 8.69 28.48 -17.96
N GLN A 163 8.96 27.35 -18.62
CA GLN A 163 10.09 26.47 -18.33
C GLN A 163 11.39 27.26 -18.36
N PHE A 164 11.80 27.77 -17.19
CA PHE A 164 13.19 28.12 -16.99
C PHE A 164 13.94 26.81 -17.00
N SER A 165 15.00 26.73 -17.81
CA SER A 165 15.90 25.58 -17.81
C SER A 165 16.18 25.19 -16.35
N GLU A 166 15.96 23.92 -16.03
CA GLU A 166 16.26 23.38 -14.70
C GLU A 166 17.79 23.43 -14.53
N SER A 167 18.29 24.60 -14.14
CA SER A 167 19.68 24.81 -13.81
C SER A 167 20.01 23.93 -12.62
N THR A 168 21.15 23.24 -12.69
CA THR A 168 21.69 22.44 -11.59
C THR A 168 21.95 23.34 -10.37
N GLY A 169 20.97 23.39 -9.47
CA GLY A 169 20.98 24.19 -8.23
C GLY A 169 20.42 25.61 -8.39
N LYS A 170 19.51 25.98 -7.50
CA LYS A 170 19.05 27.36 -7.28
C LYS A 170 19.14 27.68 -5.79
N CYS A 171 19.46 28.91 -5.45
CA CYS A 171 19.43 29.36 -4.07
C CYS A 171 18.07 29.91 -3.70
N PHE A 172 17.73 29.73 -2.43
CA PHE A 172 16.59 30.35 -1.78
C PHE A 172 17.10 31.17 -0.60
N LEU A 173 16.80 32.46 -0.60
CA LEU A 173 16.89 33.31 0.59
C LEU A 173 15.51 33.32 1.24
N TYR A 174 15.44 33.26 2.57
CA TYR A 174 14.16 33.30 3.26
C TYR A 174 14.23 34.14 4.55
N GLU A 175 13.11 34.75 4.88
CA GLU A 175 12.89 35.51 6.11
C GLU A 175 11.55 35.11 6.73
N THR A 176 11.49 35.13 8.06
CA THR A 176 10.25 34.90 8.81
C THR A 176 9.57 36.25 9.11
N GLY A 177 8.37 36.44 8.60
CA GLY A 177 7.51 37.55 9.00
C GLY A 177 6.68 37.17 10.23
N SER A 178 6.78 37.94 11.31
CA SER A 178 5.87 37.85 12.45
C SER A 178 4.87 39.01 12.42
N HIS A 179 3.59 38.74 12.21
CA HIS A 179 2.55 39.74 12.48
C HIS A 179 2.29 39.80 14.00
N HIS A 180 2.40 40.99 14.59
CA HIS A 180 2.25 41.26 16.03
C HIS A 180 0.81 41.12 16.59
N SER A 181 -0.09 40.44 15.88
CA SER A 181 -1.39 40.03 16.41
C SER A 181 -1.61 38.58 16.02
N GLY A 182 -1.66 37.71 17.04
CA GLY A 182 -1.49 36.27 16.97
C GLY A 182 -1.97 35.55 15.70
N GLU A 183 -1.12 34.60 15.27
CA GLU A 183 -1.47 33.26 14.78
C GLU A 183 -1.00 32.89 13.36
N LYS A 184 -0.71 33.83 12.46
CA LYS A 184 -0.22 33.48 11.10
C LYS A 184 1.28 33.69 10.91
N PHE A 185 2.03 32.59 10.99
CA PHE A 185 3.44 32.53 10.58
C PHE A 185 3.55 32.59 9.04
N THR A 186 4.30 33.56 8.54
CA THR A 186 4.56 33.73 7.11
C THR A 186 6.04 33.66 6.81
N TYR A 187 6.43 32.93 5.76
CA TYR A 187 7.79 32.93 5.23
C TYR A 187 7.81 33.70 3.90
N HIS A 188 8.75 34.64 3.78
CA HIS A 188 9.06 35.33 2.54
C HIS A 188 10.31 34.70 1.94
N LEU A 189 10.23 34.25 0.69
CA LEU A 189 11.32 33.57 0.01
C LEU A 189 11.67 34.31 -1.28
N ALA A 190 12.94 34.34 -1.62
CA ALA A 190 13.45 34.77 -2.92
C ALA A 190 14.30 33.66 -3.52
N GLN A 191 13.97 33.28 -4.75
CA GLN A 191 14.67 32.26 -5.52
C GLN A 191 15.59 32.95 -6.55
N SER A 192 16.82 32.47 -6.67
CA SER A 192 17.76 32.95 -7.68
C SER A 192 17.35 32.50 -9.09
N GLY A 193 17.72 33.30 -10.09
CA GLY A 193 17.53 32.96 -11.50
C GLY A 193 18.51 31.89 -11.98
N ASP A 194 19.70 31.88 -11.39
CA ASP A 194 20.80 30.99 -11.70
C ASP A 194 21.38 30.32 -10.45
N SER A 195 22.46 29.57 -10.63
CA SER A 195 23.20 28.91 -9.57
C SER A 195 24.29 29.78 -8.94
N THR A 196 24.41 31.08 -9.24
CA THR A 196 25.46 31.94 -8.64
C THR A 196 25.05 32.51 -7.29
N CYS A 197 23.74 32.72 -7.11
CA CYS A 197 23.11 33.23 -5.89
C CYS A 197 23.51 34.65 -5.50
N SER A 198 24.23 35.35 -6.38
CA SER A 198 24.73 36.71 -6.17
C SER A 198 23.61 37.76 -6.20
N ALA A 199 22.54 37.50 -6.94
CA ALA A 199 21.39 38.39 -7.08
C ALA A 199 20.42 38.37 -5.88
N LEU A 200 20.66 37.52 -4.87
CA LEU A 200 19.79 37.42 -3.68
C LEU A 200 20.33 38.25 -2.51
N THR A 201 20.08 39.55 -2.56
CA THR A 201 20.39 40.54 -1.50
C THR A 201 19.28 40.66 -0.47
N SER A 202 18.02 40.52 -0.89
CA SER A 202 16.83 40.59 -0.03
C SER A 202 15.74 39.62 -0.52
N VAL A 203 14.76 39.33 0.34
CA VAL A 203 13.59 38.49 -0.03
C VAL A 203 12.68 39.13 -1.09
N SER A 204 12.96 40.38 -1.49
CA SER A 204 12.21 41.13 -2.51
C SER A 204 12.87 41.11 -3.89
N GLU A 205 14.14 40.73 -4.00
CA GLU A 205 14.99 40.95 -5.18
C GLU A 205 15.33 39.67 -5.97
N GLY A 206 14.64 38.55 -5.70
CA GLY A 206 14.83 37.30 -6.46
C GLY A 206 14.13 37.27 -7.81
N SER A 207 14.58 36.39 -8.71
CA SER A 207 13.90 36.12 -10.00
C SER A 207 12.48 35.59 -9.81
N ARG A 208 12.25 34.91 -8.69
CA ARG A 208 10.92 34.56 -8.20
C ARG A 208 10.84 34.83 -6.71
N THR A 209 9.81 35.53 -6.27
CA THR A 209 9.53 35.72 -4.83
C THR A 209 8.28 34.94 -4.44
N ILE A 210 8.28 34.33 -3.25
CA ILE A 210 7.21 33.45 -2.76
C ILE A 210 6.83 33.90 -1.36
N LYS A 211 5.52 34.04 -1.10
CA LYS A 211 4.97 34.28 0.23
C LYS A 211 4.26 33.02 0.71
N LEU A 212 4.91 32.21 1.53
CA LEU A 212 4.32 31.04 2.17
C LEU A 212 3.54 31.46 3.41
N THR A 213 2.30 31.02 3.51
CA THR A 213 1.42 31.23 4.67
C THR A 213 1.05 29.87 5.23
N LYS A 214 1.26 29.67 6.53
CA LYS A 214 0.87 28.43 7.20
C LYS A 214 -0.65 28.29 7.18
N VAL A 215 -1.13 27.10 6.82
CA VAL A 215 -2.56 26.76 6.90
C VAL A 215 -2.81 26.13 8.26
N ASP A 216 -3.82 26.64 8.96
CA ASP A 216 -4.24 26.07 10.23
C ASP A 216 -4.79 24.65 9.99
N LYS A 217 -4.38 23.71 10.84
CA LYS A 217 -4.76 22.30 10.71
C LYS A 217 -6.20 22.11 11.18
N GLU A 218 -7.17 22.57 10.39
CA GLU A 218 -8.61 22.36 10.64
C GLU A 218 -9.06 20.91 10.44
N HIS A 219 -8.15 20.02 10.01
CA HIS A 219 -8.35 18.56 9.95
C HIS A 219 -8.69 17.91 11.31
N SER A 220 -8.70 18.65 12.41
CA SER A 220 -8.85 18.10 13.76
C SER A 220 -10.26 17.62 14.12
N ARG A 221 -11.28 17.82 13.26
CA ARG A 221 -12.67 17.39 13.53
C ARG A 221 -13.15 16.17 12.76
N CYS A 222 -12.54 15.79 11.63
CA CYS A 222 -12.98 14.58 10.92
C CYS A 222 -12.38 13.32 11.55
N LYS A 223 -13.24 12.33 11.80
CA LYS A 223 -12.85 10.97 12.17
C LYS A 223 -13.51 9.97 11.24
N TYR A 224 -12.81 8.88 10.94
CA TYR A 224 -13.41 7.72 10.29
C TYR A 224 -14.57 7.19 11.14
N PRO A 225 -15.65 6.69 10.53
CA PRO A 225 -16.78 6.15 11.27
C PRO A 225 -16.38 5.03 12.23
N SER A 226 -17.09 4.93 13.35
CA SER A 226 -16.82 3.94 14.40
C SER A 226 -16.88 2.51 13.90
N TRP A 227 -17.76 2.18 12.95
CA TRP A 227 -17.86 0.83 12.40
C TRP A 227 -16.69 0.44 11.48
N VAL A 228 -16.01 1.42 10.86
CA VAL A 228 -14.76 1.16 10.11
C VAL A 228 -13.60 0.92 11.08
N THR A 229 -13.61 1.67 12.18
CA THR A 229 -12.55 1.67 13.20
C THR A 229 -12.84 0.74 14.39
N GLU A 230 -13.92 -0.06 14.32
CA GLU A 230 -14.23 -1.11 15.28
C GLU A 230 -13.08 -2.12 15.34
N HIS A 231 -12.49 -2.40 14.18
CA HIS A 231 -11.21 -3.05 14.03
C HIS A 231 -10.17 -2.02 13.59
N HIS A 232 -9.03 -2.01 14.27
CA HIS A 232 -7.92 -1.14 13.91
C HIS A 232 -7.04 -1.74 12.81
N ASP A 233 -7.05 -3.06 12.64
CA ASP A 233 -6.19 -3.78 11.70
C ASP A 233 -7.01 -4.50 10.64
N TRP A 234 -6.85 -4.05 9.40
CA TRP A 234 -7.46 -4.64 8.21
C TRP A 234 -6.38 -5.06 7.22
N ARG A 235 -6.69 -6.07 6.41
CA ARG A 235 -5.85 -6.51 5.29
C ARG A 235 -6.68 -6.63 4.02
N SER A 236 -6.08 -6.34 2.88
CA SER A 236 -6.72 -6.66 1.60
C SER A 236 -6.88 -8.18 1.48
N LEU A 237 -7.94 -8.62 0.78
CA LEU A 237 -8.23 -10.04 0.61
C LEU A 237 -7.08 -10.80 -0.08
N ASP A 238 -6.40 -10.15 -1.04
CA ASP A 238 -5.22 -10.68 -1.73
C ASP A 238 -3.95 -10.66 -0.87
N GLY A 239 -4.01 -10.07 0.33
CA GLY A 239 -2.88 -9.93 1.25
C GLY A 239 -1.81 -8.95 0.80
N SER A 240 -2.00 -8.19 -0.29
CA SER A 240 -1.00 -7.26 -0.81
C SER A 240 -0.82 -6.02 0.05
N LYS A 241 -1.87 -5.55 0.72
CA LYS A 241 -1.87 -4.32 1.52
C LYS A 241 -2.43 -4.56 2.92
N THR A 242 -1.86 -3.87 3.89
CA THR A 242 -2.40 -3.81 5.25
C THR A 242 -2.76 -2.38 5.62
N TYR A 243 -3.83 -2.23 6.39
CA TYR A 243 -4.52 -0.99 6.67
C TYR A 243 -4.68 -0.88 8.19
N HIS A 244 -3.99 0.08 8.81
CA HIS A 244 -3.97 0.28 10.25
C HIS A 244 -4.55 1.64 10.64
N PHE A 245 -5.64 1.65 11.39
CA PHE A 245 -6.24 2.85 11.94
C PHE A 245 -5.60 3.21 13.28
N THR A 246 -5.06 4.41 13.37
CA THR A 246 -4.47 4.95 14.61
C THR A 246 -5.53 5.22 15.69
N SER A 247 -5.12 5.29 16.97
CA SER A 247 -6.01 5.46 18.13
C SER A 247 -6.88 6.73 18.13
N GLY A 248 -6.53 7.75 17.33
CA GLY A 248 -7.34 8.95 17.15
C GLY A 248 -8.49 8.80 16.15
N ASN A 249 -8.58 7.64 15.46
CA ASN A 249 -9.55 7.31 14.40
C ASN A 249 -9.61 8.34 13.25
N ALA A 250 -8.60 9.19 13.10
CA ALA A 250 -8.52 10.21 12.05
C ALA A 250 -7.45 9.90 11.00
N THR A 251 -6.55 8.95 11.29
CA THR A 251 -5.45 8.57 10.40
C THR A 251 -5.43 7.07 10.16
N LEU A 252 -5.37 6.70 8.88
CA LEU A 252 -5.19 5.38 8.34
C LEU A 252 -3.78 5.28 7.75
N LYS A 253 -3.02 4.26 8.17
CA LYS A 253 -1.70 3.93 7.66
C LYS A 253 -1.82 2.71 6.75
N VAL A 254 -1.30 2.78 5.54
CA VAL A 254 -1.32 1.66 4.59
C VAL A 254 0.11 1.22 4.29
N THR A 255 0.37 -0.09 4.41
CA THR A 255 1.66 -0.72 4.10
C THR A 255 1.48 -1.85 3.07
N GLY A 256 2.58 -2.38 2.53
CA GLY A 256 2.54 -3.26 1.35
C GLY A 256 2.68 -2.51 0.01
N VAL A 257 3.09 -1.25 0.09
CA VAL A 257 3.37 -0.34 -1.03
C VAL A 257 4.82 0.19 -0.91
N PRO A 258 5.46 0.69 -1.99
CA PRO A 258 6.87 1.11 -1.97
C PRO A 258 7.20 2.18 -0.93
N HIS A 259 6.27 3.12 -0.73
CA HIS A 259 6.32 4.11 0.33
C HIS A 259 5.08 3.96 1.19
N GLU A 260 5.27 3.96 2.51
CA GLU A 260 4.16 3.96 3.46
C GLU A 260 3.20 5.13 3.15
N GLU A 261 1.92 4.79 3.01
CA GLU A 261 0.86 5.75 2.77
C GLU A 261 0.24 6.16 4.09
N ARG A 262 0.21 7.47 4.35
CA ARG A 262 -0.52 8.08 5.46
C ARG A 262 -1.73 8.81 4.93
N ILE A 263 -2.91 8.37 5.35
CA ILE A 263 -4.20 8.91 4.91
C ILE A 263 -4.92 9.53 6.11
N VAL A 264 -5.18 10.83 6.07
CA VAL A 264 -5.82 11.60 7.15
C VAL A 264 -7.20 12.05 6.69
N CYS A 265 -8.25 11.83 7.49
CA CYS A 265 -9.57 12.33 7.13
C CYS A 265 -9.59 13.86 7.08
N HIS A 266 -10.15 14.43 6.01
CA HIS A 266 -10.39 15.86 5.88
C HIS A 266 -11.83 16.22 6.25
N ASN A 267 -12.82 15.66 5.53
CA ASN A 267 -14.24 15.82 5.83
C ASN A 267 -15.06 14.62 5.34
N ILE A 268 -16.18 14.36 6.01
CA ILE A 268 -17.19 13.40 5.56
C ILE A 268 -18.14 14.15 4.62
N VAL A 269 -18.36 13.61 3.42
CA VAL A 269 -19.35 14.13 2.48
C VAL A 269 -20.69 13.54 2.91
N GLU A 270 -21.66 14.40 3.23
CA GLU A 270 -22.96 13.95 3.77
C GLU A 270 -23.58 12.84 2.90
N PRO A 271 -24.06 11.75 3.51
CA PRO A 271 -24.68 10.65 2.78
C PRO A 271 -25.96 11.16 2.11
N THR A 272 -26.00 11.15 0.78
CA THR A 272 -27.16 11.59 -0.01
C THR A 272 -28.38 10.68 0.19
N ASP A 273 -28.20 9.51 0.83
CA ASP A 273 -29.25 8.54 1.10
C ASP A 273 -29.17 8.05 2.55
N ASN A 274 -30.25 8.23 3.29
CA ASN A 274 -30.41 7.89 4.71
C ASN A 274 -30.67 6.38 4.91
N THR A 275 -30.12 5.53 4.03
CA THR A 275 -30.31 4.08 4.05
C THR A 275 -29.25 3.42 4.93
N GLN A 276 -29.58 3.30 6.22
CA GLN A 276 -29.01 2.34 7.18
C GLN A 276 -27.49 2.37 7.43
N ASN A 277 -26.78 3.51 7.38
CA ASN A 277 -25.35 3.58 7.73
C ASN A 277 -24.45 2.56 6.99
N ARG A 278 -24.86 2.06 5.82
CA ARG A 278 -24.13 1.00 5.09
C ARG A 278 -22.98 1.54 4.24
N LYS A 279 -22.97 2.84 3.97
CA LYS A 279 -21.99 3.48 3.10
C LYS A 279 -21.60 4.84 3.67
N VAL A 280 -20.32 5.18 3.58
CA VAL A 280 -19.80 6.51 3.91
C VAL A 280 -18.89 6.98 2.79
N LYS A 281 -19.02 8.24 2.41
CA LYS A 281 -18.14 8.91 1.45
C LYS A 281 -17.39 10.02 2.18
N LEU A 282 -16.10 10.12 1.96
CA LEU A 282 -15.26 11.14 2.60
C LEU A 282 -14.14 11.61 1.67
N VAL A 283 -13.65 12.82 1.92
CA VAL A 283 -12.39 13.29 1.36
C VAL A 283 -11.30 13.03 2.39
N ALA A 284 -10.20 12.46 1.94
CA ALA A 284 -9.02 12.25 2.76
C ALA A 284 -7.78 12.85 2.10
N HIS A 285 -6.85 13.32 2.92
CA HIS A 285 -5.53 13.75 2.50
C HIS A 285 -4.57 12.56 2.56
N ILE A 286 -3.98 12.19 1.42
CA ILE A 286 -3.03 11.08 1.30
C ILE A 286 -1.61 11.61 1.08
N THR A 287 -0.66 11.05 1.83
CA THR A 287 0.78 11.32 1.70
C THR A 287 1.51 10.00 1.43
N SER A 288 2.18 9.89 0.29
CA SER A 288 3.04 8.75 -0.08
C SER A 288 4.32 9.26 -0.72
N GLY A 289 5.48 9.16 -0.07
CA GLY A 289 6.69 9.75 -0.63
C GLY A 289 6.56 11.29 -0.75
N CYS A 290 6.65 11.79 -1.99
CA CYS A 290 6.28 13.17 -2.39
C CYS A 290 5.03 13.21 -3.28
N ASP A 291 4.30 12.11 -3.42
CA ASP A 291 3.04 12.05 -4.14
C ASP A 291 1.87 12.25 -3.17
N ILE A 292 1.47 13.50 -3.03
CA ILE A 292 0.55 13.99 -1.99
C ILE A 292 -0.69 14.60 -2.65
N GLY A 293 -1.86 14.44 -2.05
CA GLY A 293 -3.05 15.20 -2.44
C GLY A 293 -4.32 14.70 -1.77
N TYR A 294 -5.46 15.15 -2.28
CA TYR A 294 -6.77 14.76 -1.76
C TYR A 294 -7.40 13.67 -2.62
N VAL A 295 -7.93 12.63 -1.97
CA VAL A 295 -8.61 11.51 -2.62
C VAL A 295 -10.02 11.37 -2.08
N CYS A 296 -10.92 10.94 -2.96
CA CYS A 296 -12.25 10.50 -2.55
C CYS A 296 -12.18 9.05 -2.10
N MET A 297 -12.67 8.77 -0.88
CA MET A 297 -12.77 7.42 -0.37
C MET A 297 -14.22 7.09 -0.04
N ILE A 298 -14.62 5.86 -0.36
CA ILE A 298 -15.94 5.35 -0.06
C ILE A 298 -15.79 4.02 0.66
N PHE A 299 -16.34 3.92 1.86
CA PHE A 299 -16.39 2.65 2.59
C PHE A 299 -17.81 2.10 2.55
N HIS A 300 -17.92 0.80 2.27
CA HIS A 300 -19.15 0.03 2.31
C HIS A 300 -19.06 -1.00 3.43
N ARG A 301 -20.04 -0.98 4.33
CA ARG A 301 -20.19 -1.97 5.40
C ARG A 301 -20.86 -3.21 4.82
N ARG A 302 -20.16 -4.35 4.81
CA ARG A 302 -20.68 -5.62 4.27
C ARG A 302 -21.07 -6.60 5.38
N ASP A 303 -20.14 -6.92 6.27
CA ASP A 303 -20.35 -7.71 7.51
C ASP A 303 -19.46 -7.08 8.62
N GLY A 304 -19.50 -7.58 9.86
CA GLY A 304 -18.69 -7.07 10.96
C GLY A 304 -17.18 -7.17 10.71
N ASN A 305 -16.72 -8.21 10.03
CA ASN A 305 -15.30 -8.40 9.71
C ASN A 305 -14.95 -8.12 8.24
N VAL A 306 -15.89 -7.55 7.46
CA VAL A 306 -15.70 -7.32 6.02
C VAL A 306 -16.23 -5.95 5.63
N ILE A 307 -15.35 -5.15 5.05
CA ILE A 307 -15.70 -3.86 4.46
C ILE A 307 -15.13 -3.80 3.05
N GLU A 308 -15.73 -2.98 2.20
CA GLU A 308 -15.15 -2.65 0.90
C GLU A 308 -14.77 -1.18 0.85
N LEU A 309 -13.63 -0.93 0.25
CA LEU A 309 -13.06 0.40 0.04
C LEU A 309 -13.01 0.69 -1.45
N GLN A 310 -13.56 1.84 -1.85
CA GLN A 310 -13.26 2.47 -3.12
C GLN A 310 -12.42 3.72 -2.89
N GLN A 311 -11.42 3.94 -3.74
CA GLN A 311 -10.54 5.10 -3.68
C GLN A 311 -10.35 5.67 -5.08
N SER A 312 -10.31 7.00 -5.20
CA SER A 312 -10.00 7.66 -6.46
C SER A 312 -8.51 7.50 -6.84
N ASP A 313 -8.24 7.14 -8.09
CA ASP A 313 -6.86 7.03 -8.60
C ASP A 313 -6.15 8.39 -8.72
N LYS A 314 -6.93 9.44 -9.04
CA LYS A 314 -6.40 10.80 -9.18
C LYS A 314 -6.43 11.53 -7.83
N LYS A 315 -5.31 12.17 -7.50
CA LYS A 315 -5.17 13.04 -6.33
C LYS A 315 -5.46 14.49 -6.73
N ALA A 316 -6.48 15.09 -6.13
CA ALA A 316 -6.79 16.50 -6.31
C ALA A 316 -5.82 17.37 -5.50
N VAL A 317 -5.62 18.61 -5.94
CA VAL A 317 -4.79 19.57 -5.19
C VAL A 317 -5.59 20.23 -4.07
N VAL A 318 -6.87 20.49 -4.30
CA VAL A 318 -7.80 21.06 -3.32
C VAL A 318 -8.85 20.02 -2.90
N PRO A 319 -9.33 20.05 -1.64
CA PRO A 319 -10.22 19.03 -1.11
C PRO A 319 -11.59 18.99 -1.81
N GLU A 320 -12.10 20.13 -2.26
CA GLU A 320 -13.43 20.24 -2.87
C GLU A 320 -13.51 19.43 -4.17
N GLU A 321 -12.44 19.43 -4.98
CA GLU A 321 -12.39 18.73 -6.27
C GLU A 321 -12.37 17.20 -6.14
N ALA A 322 -11.85 16.67 -5.03
CA ALA A 322 -11.57 15.23 -4.88
C ALA A 322 -12.82 14.37 -5.10
N CYS A 323 -13.98 14.81 -4.58
CA CYS A 323 -15.24 14.06 -4.61
C CYS A 323 -16.32 14.65 -5.55
N GLN A 324 -15.99 15.65 -6.38
CA GLN A 324 -16.94 16.41 -7.22
C GLN A 324 -17.32 15.76 -8.56
N ALA A 325 -16.61 14.74 -9.05
CA ALA A 325 -16.80 14.22 -10.41
C ALA A 325 -17.53 12.85 -10.49
N ASN A 326 -18.32 12.67 -11.56
CA ASN A 326 -19.10 11.47 -11.96
C ASN A 326 -18.33 10.14 -12.09
N ASN A 327 -17.02 10.11 -11.83
CA ASN A 327 -16.17 8.91 -11.90
C ASN A 327 -16.26 8.01 -10.66
N LEU A 328 -17.16 8.30 -9.70
CA LEU A 328 -17.35 7.49 -8.49
C LEU A 328 -17.69 6.02 -8.80
N LEU A 329 -18.35 5.77 -9.94
CA LEU A 329 -18.74 4.42 -10.37
C LEU A 329 -17.60 3.61 -10.99
N LYS A 330 -16.46 4.25 -11.29
CA LYS A 330 -15.30 3.60 -11.95
C LYS A 330 -14.17 3.28 -10.96
N MET A 331 -14.32 3.63 -9.69
CA MET A 331 -13.30 3.36 -8.67
C MET A 331 -13.31 1.86 -8.33
N PRO A 332 -12.15 1.18 -8.39
CA PRO A 332 -12.04 -0.24 -8.07
C PRO A 332 -12.40 -0.52 -6.61
N TYR A 333 -13.00 -1.69 -6.35
CA TYR A 333 -13.37 -2.14 -5.02
C TYR A 333 -12.26 -2.98 -4.39
N THR A 334 -11.62 -2.49 -3.35
CA THR A 334 -10.74 -3.31 -2.52
C THR A 334 -11.53 -3.91 -1.36
N THR A 335 -11.60 -5.24 -1.28
CA THR A 335 -12.20 -5.93 -0.13
C THR A 335 -11.19 -6.00 1.01
N LEU A 336 -11.59 -5.50 2.18
CA LEU A 336 -10.80 -5.53 3.41
C LEU A 336 -11.43 -6.47 4.42
N ILE A 337 -10.58 -7.31 5.01
CA ILE A 337 -10.96 -8.27 6.05
C ILE A 337 -10.11 -8.07 7.30
N THR A 338 -10.63 -8.45 8.45
CA THR A 338 -9.87 -8.40 9.69
C THR A 338 -8.73 -9.43 9.69
N SER A 339 -7.74 -9.22 10.57
CA SER A 339 -6.62 -10.15 10.74
C SER A 339 -7.07 -11.53 11.25
N THR A 340 -8.12 -11.59 12.06
CA THR A 340 -8.66 -12.82 12.65
C THR A 340 -10.08 -13.10 12.18
N LEU A 341 -10.24 -14.13 11.36
CA LEU A 341 -11.55 -14.58 10.87
C LEU A 341 -12.09 -15.73 11.73
N LYS A 342 -13.31 -15.59 12.23
CA LYS A 342 -14.02 -16.64 12.98
C LYS A 342 -14.80 -17.51 12.01
N LYS A 343 -14.92 -18.83 12.28
CA LYS A 343 -15.80 -19.69 11.48
C LYS A 343 -17.26 -19.30 11.75
N LYS A 344 -18.06 -19.18 10.71
CA LYS A 344 -19.51 -18.92 10.76
C LYS A 344 -20.27 -19.92 9.88
N LYS A 345 -21.57 -20.05 10.08
CA LYS A 345 -22.45 -20.85 9.23
C LYS A 345 -22.40 -20.34 7.78
N CYS A 346 -22.25 -21.25 6.83
CA CYS A 346 -22.29 -20.88 5.42
C CYS A 346 -23.72 -20.46 5.01
N PRO A 347 -23.86 -19.46 4.12
CA PRO A 347 -25.16 -19.11 3.57
C PRO A 347 -25.66 -20.25 2.66
N GLN A 348 -26.99 -20.41 2.58
CA GLN A 348 -27.65 -21.39 1.69
C GLN A 348 -27.14 -22.83 1.86
N PRO A 349 -27.33 -23.45 3.04
CA PRO A 349 -26.92 -24.83 3.26
C PRO A 349 -27.71 -25.79 2.35
N GLY A 350 -27.01 -26.70 1.69
CA GLY A 350 -27.62 -27.61 0.74
C GLY A 350 -26.64 -28.55 0.06
N ARG A 351 -27.20 -29.57 -0.60
CA ARG A 351 -26.46 -30.49 -1.47
C ARG A 351 -26.71 -30.14 -2.91
N TYR A 352 -25.65 -30.06 -3.70
CA TYR A 352 -25.67 -29.56 -5.05
C TYR A 352 -24.93 -30.50 -5.98
N ARG A 353 -25.54 -30.81 -7.12
CA ARG A 353 -24.90 -31.54 -8.21
C ARG A 353 -24.38 -30.57 -9.25
N VAL A 354 -23.14 -30.72 -9.68
CA VAL A 354 -22.58 -29.92 -10.76
C VAL A 354 -23.14 -30.39 -12.10
N ILE A 355 -23.79 -29.49 -12.83
CA ILE A 355 -24.39 -29.73 -14.15
C ILE A 355 -23.43 -29.32 -15.28
N ALA A 356 -22.69 -28.23 -15.08
CA ALA A 356 -21.72 -27.72 -16.03
C ALA A 356 -20.55 -27.03 -15.32
N TYR A 357 -19.37 -27.08 -15.92
CA TYR A 357 -18.12 -26.50 -15.42
C TYR A 357 -17.39 -25.81 -16.57
N ASP A 358 -16.93 -24.58 -16.35
CA ASP A 358 -16.02 -23.87 -17.26
C ASP A 358 -14.89 -23.22 -16.44
N SER A 359 -13.66 -23.34 -16.93
CA SER A 359 -12.45 -22.82 -16.27
C SER A 359 -11.58 -22.12 -17.29
N SER A 360 -11.21 -20.88 -17.00
CA SER A 360 -10.36 -20.08 -17.89
C SER A 360 -8.87 -20.43 -17.82
N GLN A 361 -8.46 -21.44 -17.01
CA GLN A 361 -7.09 -21.95 -17.05
C GLN A 361 -6.86 -22.81 -18.29
N ASN A 362 -6.34 -22.18 -19.35
CA ASN A 362 -5.72 -22.88 -20.48
C ASN A 362 -4.51 -23.69 -19.98
N MET A 363 -4.70 -24.99 -19.69
CA MET A 363 -3.64 -25.97 -19.90
C MET A 363 -3.46 -26.19 -21.41
N PRO A 364 -2.22 -26.39 -21.90
CA PRO A 364 -1.91 -26.30 -23.32
C PRO A 364 -2.67 -27.36 -24.13
N THR A 365 -3.61 -26.88 -24.93
CA THR A 365 -4.41 -27.69 -25.85
C THR A 365 -3.54 -28.14 -27.01
N ARG A 366 -3.10 -29.40 -27.04
CA ARG A 366 -2.71 -30.01 -28.31
C ARG A 366 -3.96 -30.59 -28.98
N GLN A 367 -4.38 -29.89 -30.03
CA GLN A 367 -5.31 -30.31 -31.10
C GLN A 367 -6.81 -30.37 -30.78
N ARG A 368 -7.48 -29.23 -30.97
CA ARG A 368 -8.87 -29.16 -31.44
C ARG A 368 -8.89 -29.26 -32.97
N ARG A 369 -9.38 -30.37 -33.51
CA ARG A 369 -10.21 -30.38 -34.73
C ARG A 369 -11.50 -31.12 -34.37
N GLY A 370 -12.60 -30.40 -34.53
CA GLY A 370 -13.87 -30.67 -33.85
C GLY A 370 -14.73 -31.75 -34.46
N ILE A 371 -15.90 -31.94 -33.85
CA ILE A 371 -17.05 -32.64 -34.41
C ILE A 371 -18.31 -31.97 -33.85
N GLN A 372 -19.20 -31.58 -34.76
CA GLN A 372 -20.58 -31.20 -34.49
C GLN A 372 -21.34 -32.45 -34.02
N ILE A 373 -22.14 -32.35 -32.95
CA ILE A 373 -23.06 -33.42 -32.55
C ILE A 373 -24.45 -33.07 -33.07
N SER A 374 -24.85 -33.77 -34.14
CA SER A 374 -26.25 -34.00 -34.49
C SER A 374 -26.69 -35.37 -33.93
N GLN A 375 -27.98 -35.45 -33.59
CA GLN A 375 -28.65 -36.58 -32.97
C GLN A 375 -28.55 -37.88 -33.79
N ARG A 376 -28.32 -39.04 -33.13
CA ARG A 376 -29.20 -40.22 -33.21
C ARG A 376 -28.77 -41.42 -32.32
N SER A 377 -29.81 -41.96 -31.67
CA SER A 377 -30.21 -43.35 -31.37
C SER A 377 -29.22 -44.51 -31.24
N ALA A 378 -29.57 -45.37 -30.29
CA ALA A 378 -28.93 -46.59 -29.80
C ALA A 378 -28.53 -47.65 -30.84
N GLU A 379 -27.37 -48.27 -30.62
CA GLU A 379 -27.11 -49.68 -30.92
C GLU A 379 -25.92 -50.24 -30.10
N LYS A 380 -25.76 -51.56 -30.18
CA LYS A 380 -25.26 -52.51 -29.18
C LYS A 380 -23.74 -52.77 -29.23
N MET A 381 -23.12 -52.78 -28.04
CA MET A 381 -21.99 -53.64 -27.56
C MET A 381 -20.66 -53.69 -28.33
N THR A 382 -19.56 -53.35 -27.65
CA THR A 382 -18.37 -54.22 -27.45
C THR A 382 -17.42 -53.60 -26.41
N TRP A 383 -16.87 -54.46 -25.55
CA TRP A 383 -15.83 -54.12 -24.56
C TRP A 383 -14.52 -53.78 -25.27
N SER A 384 -13.82 -52.74 -24.80
CA SER A 384 -12.38 -52.54 -25.04
C SER A 384 -11.79 -51.77 -23.86
N GLU A 385 -10.61 -52.25 -23.47
CA GLU A 385 -9.88 -52.04 -22.24
C GLU A 385 -9.35 -50.61 -22.03
N ASP A 386 -9.12 -50.28 -20.76
CA ASP A 386 -8.29 -49.21 -20.18
C ASP A 386 -8.34 -47.81 -20.82
N SER A 387 -9.12 -46.93 -20.19
CA SER A 387 -9.04 -45.48 -20.38
C SER A 387 -8.20 -44.82 -19.26
N GLU A 388 -6.90 -44.69 -19.47
CA GLU A 388 -5.98 -43.89 -18.64
C GLU A 388 -6.00 -42.39 -18.96
N ASP A 389 -7.18 -41.79 -19.22
CA ASP A 389 -7.32 -40.32 -19.35
C ASP A 389 -8.72 -39.87 -18.89
N ALA A 390 -9.08 -40.18 -17.65
CA ALA A 390 -10.28 -39.62 -17.04
C ALA A 390 -10.05 -38.11 -16.78
N VAL A 391 -10.70 -37.27 -17.58
CA VAL A 391 -10.77 -35.82 -17.33
C VAL A 391 -11.40 -35.59 -15.96
N CYS A 392 -10.65 -34.95 -15.05
CA CYS A 392 -11.09 -34.72 -13.69
C CYS A 392 -12.16 -33.66 -13.60
N ASN A 393 -13.37 -34.09 -13.27
CA ASN A 393 -14.54 -33.25 -13.20
C ASN A 393 -15.02 -33.16 -11.75
N VAL A 394 -15.36 -31.96 -11.32
CA VAL A 394 -16.06 -31.78 -10.04
C VAL A 394 -17.44 -32.41 -10.15
N SER A 395 -17.75 -33.36 -9.27
CA SER A 395 -19.02 -34.12 -9.32
C SER A 395 -20.09 -33.51 -8.42
N ASP A 396 -19.70 -33.15 -7.20
CA ASP A 396 -20.63 -32.85 -6.12
C ASP A 396 -20.11 -31.70 -5.24
N LEU A 397 -21.05 -30.86 -4.80
CA LEU A 397 -20.79 -29.71 -3.96
C LEU A 397 -21.76 -29.71 -2.77
N GLN A 398 -21.23 -29.55 -1.55
CA GLN A 398 -22.01 -29.51 -0.32
C GLN A 398 -21.70 -28.23 0.45
N ILE A 399 -22.72 -27.49 0.84
CA ILE A 399 -22.59 -26.26 1.63
C ILE A 399 -23.24 -26.52 2.99
N GLY A 400 -22.48 -26.40 4.07
CA GLY A 400 -22.98 -26.52 5.44
C GLY A 400 -23.47 -27.93 5.84
N CYS A 401 -23.29 -28.96 5.00
CA CYS A 401 -23.73 -30.32 5.30
C CYS A 401 -22.66 -31.22 5.94
N GLY A 402 -21.39 -30.80 5.94
CA GLY A 402 -20.27 -31.65 6.36
C GLY A 402 -20.00 -31.66 7.87
N THR A 403 -20.38 -30.59 8.57
CA THR A 403 -20.06 -30.38 9.99
C THR A 403 -21.27 -29.94 10.79
N LEU A 404 -21.25 -30.22 12.10
CA LEU A 404 -22.33 -29.82 13.02
C LEU A 404 -22.50 -28.30 13.12
N ASP A 405 -21.41 -27.55 12.95
CA ASP A 405 -21.42 -26.08 12.96
C ASP A 405 -21.81 -25.47 11.60
N GLN A 406 -22.06 -26.30 10.57
CA GLN A 406 -22.49 -25.91 9.22
C GLN A 406 -21.58 -24.84 8.59
N SER A 407 -20.30 -24.85 8.96
CA SER A 407 -19.33 -23.81 8.56
C SER A 407 -18.45 -24.21 7.38
N GLU A 408 -18.72 -25.35 6.76
CA GLU A 408 -17.84 -25.91 5.71
C GLU A 408 -18.52 -26.02 4.35
N ILE A 409 -17.75 -25.72 3.30
CA ILE A 409 -18.08 -25.99 1.90
C ILE A 409 -17.14 -27.09 1.42
N ILE A 410 -17.71 -28.17 0.90
CA ILE A 410 -16.98 -29.35 0.45
C ILE A 410 -17.22 -29.51 -1.05
N ILE A 411 -16.13 -29.51 -1.82
CA ILE A 411 -16.15 -29.73 -3.26
C ILE A 411 -15.43 -31.06 -3.55
N ALA A 412 -16.15 -32.03 -4.12
CA ALA A 412 -15.63 -33.35 -4.45
C ALA A 412 -15.32 -33.48 -5.95
N ASN A 413 -14.18 -34.11 -6.27
CA ASN A 413 -13.72 -34.38 -7.63
C ASN A 413 -13.79 -35.89 -7.94
N THR A 414 -14.00 -36.25 -9.21
CA THR A 414 -14.12 -37.64 -9.66
C THR A 414 -12.78 -38.40 -9.70
N CYS A 415 -11.65 -37.71 -9.89
CA CYS A 415 -10.36 -38.36 -10.15
C CYS A 415 -9.55 -38.74 -8.92
N GLU A 416 -9.64 -37.94 -7.87
CA GLU A 416 -8.89 -38.15 -6.66
C GLU A 416 -9.93 -38.15 -5.54
N HIS A 417 -9.89 -39.12 -4.64
CA HIS A 417 -10.68 -39.11 -3.39
C HIS A 417 -10.27 -37.93 -2.46
N LYS A 418 -9.83 -36.80 -3.01
CA LYS A 418 -9.48 -35.56 -2.34
C LYS A 418 -10.67 -34.61 -2.44
N GLN A 419 -11.19 -34.24 -1.28
CA GLN A 419 -12.20 -33.20 -1.15
C GLN A 419 -11.50 -31.87 -0.89
N LEU A 420 -11.90 -30.83 -1.60
CA LEU A 420 -11.52 -29.46 -1.27
C LEU A 420 -12.49 -28.97 -0.20
N VAL A 421 -11.97 -28.73 1.00
CA VAL A 421 -12.76 -28.26 2.15
C VAL A 421 -12.41 -26.81 2.42
N TYR A 422 -13.42 -25.96 2.42
CA TYR A 422 -13.33 -24.54 2.73
C TYR A 422 -14.13 -24.24 3.99
N SER A 423 -13.62 -23.39 4.87
CA SER A 423 -14.33 -22.89 6.03
C SER A 423 -14.90 -21.49 5.75
N CYS A 424 -16.20 -21.30 5.99
CA CYS A 424 -16.92 -20.03 5.88
C CYS A 424 -16.62 -19.13 7.08
N HIS A 425 -16.43 -17.83 6.80
CA HIS A 425 -16.08 -16.85 7.81
C HIS A 425 -17.08 -15.71 7.93
N ASP A 426 -17.44 -15.10 6.81
CA ASP A 426 -18.34 -13.95 6.76
C ASP A 426 -19.12 -13.99 5.44
N SER A 427 -20.35 -13.47 5.43
CA SER A 427 -21.20 -13.51 4.24
C SER A 427 -22.20 -12.36 4.19
N TRP A 428 -22.45 -11.83 3.01
CA TRP A 428 -23.46 -10.79 2.79
C TRP A 428 -24.18 -10.99 1.47
N GLN A 429 -25.34 -10.34 1.34
CA GLN A 429 -26.15 -10.35 0.13
C GLN A 429 -26.21 -8.94 -0.47
N GLU A 430 -26.04 -8.84 -1.78
CA GLU A 430 -26.27 -7.60 -2.53
C GLU A 430 -27.73 -7.44 -2.95
N GLU A 431 -28.14 -6.22 -3.30
CA GLU A 431 -29.53 -5.90 -3.67
C GLU A 431 -30.02 -6.65 -4.92
N ASN A 432 -29.09 -7.05 -5.80
CA ASN A 432 -29.35 -7.90 -6.96
C ASN A 432 -29.59 -9.38 -6.61
N GLY A 433 -29.55 -9.75 -5.33
CA GLY A 433 -29.78 -11.11 -4.85
C GLY A 433 -28.54 -12.01 -4.80
N VAL A 434 -27.37 -11.51 -5.22
CA VAL A 434 -26.10 -12.27 -5.20
C VAL A 434 -25.58 -12.38 -3.76
N TRP A 435 -25.24 -13.59 -3.34
CA TRP A 435 -24.58 -13.88 -2.07
C TRP A 435 -23.09 -13.96 -2.25
N TYR A 436 -22.36 -13.44 -1.27
CA TYR A 436 -20.91 -13.51 -1.26
C TYR A 436 -20.40 -13.98 0.09
N THR A 437 -19.36 -14.81 0.06
CA THR A 437 -18.85 -15.50 1.24
C THR A 437 -17.33 -15.49 1.25
N ILE A 438 -16.74 -15.03 2.35
CA ILE A 438 -15.30 -15.17 2.61
C ILE A 438 -15.04 -16.56 3.15
N VAL A 439 -14.12 -17.28 2.52
CA VAL A 439 -13.74 -18.63 2.91
C VAL A 439 -12.23 -18.78 3.01
N SER A 440 -11.77 -19.73 3.84
CA SER A 440 -10.36 -20.15 3.86
C SER A 440 -10.25 -21.64 3.56
N GLN A 441 -9.21 -22.02 2.83
CA GLN A 441 -8.97 -23.43 2.53
C GLN A 441 -8.42 -24.15 3.77
N ALA A 442 -9.03 -25.28 4.13
CA ALA A 442 -8.49 -26.16 5.15
C ALA A 442 -7.26 -26.88 4.57
N SER A 443 -6.13 -26.85 5.28
CA SER A 443 -4.96 -27.65 4.92
C SER A 443 -5.34 -29.13 4.96
N SER A 444 -5.28 -29.82 3.82
CA SER A 444 -5.46 -31.26 3.77
C SER A 444 -4.35 -31.93 4.57
N SER A 445 -4.67 -32.48 5.74
CA SER A 445 -3.84 -33.50 6.35
C SER A 445 -3.87 -34.70 5.42
N SER A 446 -2.86 -34.87 4.58
CA SER A 446 -2.62 -36.10 3.86
C SER A 446 -2.48 -37.21 4.90
N SER A 447 -3.52 -38.03 5.04
CA SER A 447 -3.45 -39.33 5.67
C SER A 447 -2.51 -40.19 4.83
N SER A 448 -1.22 -40.03 5.07
CA SER A 448 -0.18 -40.95 4.62
C SER A 448 -0.24 -42.15 5.55
N SER A 449 -0.94 -43.17 5.08
CA SER A 449 -0.87 -44.54 5.59
C SER A 449 0.61 -44.89 5.75
N SER A 450 1.05 -44.99 7.00
CA SER A 450 2.41 -45.36 7.35
C SER A 450 2.61 -46.84 6.99
N SER A 451 3.17 -47.10 5.81
CA SER A 451 3.69 -48.41 5.46
C SER A 451 4.98 -48.62 6.23
N ASN A 452 4.89 -49.46 7.25
CA ASN A 452 5.99 -49.97 8.05
C ASN A 452 6.95 -50.77 7.15
N SER A 453 8.17 -50.28 6.96
CA SER A 453 9.29 -51.07 6.44
C SER A 453 10.47 -50.95 7.38
N ASN A 454 10.59 -51.98 8.22
CA ASN A 454 11.80 -52.31 8.98
C ASN A 454 12.98 -52.53 8.03
N SER A 455 14.07 -51.81 8.26
CA SER A 455 15.41 -52.29 7.90
C SER A 455 16.43 -51.72 8.85
N ASN A 456 17.02 -52.62 9.64
CA ASN A 456 18.14 -52.42 10.55
C ASN A 456 19.43 -51.98 9.82
N GLY A 457 20.26 -51.22 10.53
CA GLY A 457 21.73 -51.33 10.44
C GLY A 457 22.48 -50.01 10.33
N GLY A 458 23.28 -49.66 11.34
CA GLY A 458 24.33 -48.64 11.20
C GLY A 458 24.73 -47.94 12.51
N VAL A 459 25.80 -48.41 13.12
CA VAL A 459 26.43 -47.97 14.39
C VAL A 459 27.29 -46.71 14.20
N SER A 460 27.30 -45.80 15.19
CA SER A 460 28.46 -45.06 15.79
C SER A 460 27.99 -43.73 16.43
N SER A 461 27.89 -43.62 17.77
CA SER A 461 28.94 -43.19 18.74
C SER A 461 29.46 -41.76 18.47
N SER A 462 28.94 -40.73 19.13
CA SER A 462 29.22 -40.27 20.52
C SER A 462 30.35 -39.23 20.61
N SER A 463 30.04 -38.05 21.16
CA SER A 463 30.82 -37.25 22.15
C SER A 463 30.33 -35.78 22.10
N SER A 464 29.53 -35.31 23.06
CA SER A 464 29.91 -34.73 24.38
C SER A 464 30.61 -33.37 24.22
N SER A 465 30.34 -32.29 24.93
CA SER A 465 29.70 -31.95 26.22
C SER A 465 29.87 -30.41 26.34
N SER A 466 29.22 -29.58 27.16
CA SER A 466 28.84 -29.69 28.58
C SER A 466 28.16 -28.37 29.01
N SER A 467 27.09 -28.50 29.82
CA SER A 467 26.67 -27.69 31.01
C SER A 467 26.81 -26.16 31.01
N SER A 468 25.85 -25.36 31.50
CA SER A 468 25.18 -25.53 32.79
C SER A 468 23.86 -24.76 32.90
N SER A 469 22.91 -25.41 33.59
CA SER A 469 21.57 -24.99 33.97
C SER A 469 21.54 -24.23 35.30
N SER A 470 20.56 -23.33 35.46
CA SER A 470 19.88 -23.10 36.73
C SER A 470 18.44 -22.67 36.47
N SER A 471 17.54 -23.53 36.95
CA SER A 471 16.10 -23.56 36.80
C SER A 471 15.36 -22.83 37.93
N SER A 472 14.23 -22.20 37.59
CA SER A 472 13.11 -22.03 38.51
C SER A 472 11.80 -22.11 37.72
N SER A 473 11.00 -23.10 38.09
CA SER A 473 9.79 -23.61 37.45
C SER A 473 8.51 -22.94 37.94
N SER A 474 7.55 -22.69 37.05
CA SER A 474 6.12 -22.88 37.33
C SER A 474 5.23 -22.74 36.07
N SER A 475 4.76 -23.90 35.59
CA SER A 475 3.38 -24.22 35.15
C SER A 475 2.68 -23.40 34.04
N SER A 476 2.72 -24.00 32.83
CA SER A 476 1.57 -24.40 31.99
C SER A 476 0.36 -23.47 31.85
N ASN A 477 0.32 -22.77 30.70
CA ASN A 477 -0.88 -22.52 29.88
C ASN A 477 -0.41 -22.22 28.46
N SER A 478 -0.35 -23.24 27.61
CA SER A 478 0.00 -23.12 26.20
C SER A 478 -1.22 -23.44 25.34
N GLU A 479 -2.19 -22.52 25.34
CA GLU A 479 -3.10 -22.32 24.23
C GLU A 479 -2.88 -20.88 23.75
N GLN A 480 -2.87 -20.69 22.43
CA GLN A 480 -2.64 -19.42 21.72
C GLN A 480 -1.18 -19.00 21.53
N MET A 481 -0.45 -19.69 20.64
CA MET A 481 0.39 -18.98 19.67
C MET A 481 0.68 -19.86 18.46
N GLN A 482 -0.30 -20.02 17.57
CA GLN A 482 -0.08 -20.64 16.27
C GLN A 482 -1.20 -20.24 15.30
N THR A 483 -1.05 -19.10 14.61
CA THR A 483 -1.70 -18.86 13.30
C THR A 483 -1.17 -17.56 12.68
N SER A 484 -0.11 -17.63 11.85
CA SER A 484 0.10 -16.62 10.79
C SER A 484 1.02 -17.10 9.66
N LEU A 485 1.00 -18.39 9.31
CA LEU A 485 1.62 -18.85 8.06
C LEU A 485 0.63 -19.73 7.29
N GLY A 486 0.11 -19.22 6.17
CA GLY A 486 -0.22 -20.04 5.01
C GLY A 486 -1.68 -20.38 4.69
N ARG A 487 -2.71 -19.81 5.33
CA ARG A 487 -4.10 -20.02 4.87
C ARG A 487 -4.51 -18.96 3.84
N GLN A 488 -4.62 -19.37 2.59
CA GLN A 488 -5.13 -18.54 1.50
C GLN A 488 -6.63 -18.29 1.71
N THR A 489 -7.05 -17.02 1.65
CA THR A 489 -8.45 -16.59 1.75
C THR A 489 -9.03 -16.37 0.35
N PHE A 490 -10.27 -16.80 0.16
CA PHE A 490 -10.99 -16.73 -1.11
C PHE A 490 -12.35 -16.05 -0.91
N CYS A 491 -12.93 -15.55 -2.00
CA CYS A 491 -14.28 -15.02 -2.03
C CYS A 491 -15.13 -15.84 -3.00
N PHE A 492 -16.23 -16.40 -2.50
CA PHE A 492 -17.17 -17.16 -3.31
C PHE A 492 -18.41 -16.31 -3.56
N SER A 493 -18.93 -16.32 -4.79
CA SER A 493 -20.19 -15.66 -5.12
C SER A 493 -21.22 -16.63 -5.67
N MET A 494 -22.46 -16.51 -5.22
CA MET A 494 -23.53 -17.41 -5.59
C MET A 494 -24.80 -16.63 -5.90
N HIS A 495 -25.42 -16.94 -7.03
CA HIS A 495 -26.67 -16.30 -7.43
C HIS A 495 -27.62 -17.28 -8.11
N TRP A 496 -28.90 -16.90 -8.12
CA TRP A 496 -29.95 -17.67 -8.78
C TRP A 496 -29.97 -17.35 -10.26
N ALA A 497 -29.98 -18.39 -11.09
CA ALA A 497 -30.34 -18.23 -12.50
C ALA A 497 -31.88 -18.26 -12.62
N ASP A 498 -32.45 -17.37 -13.42
CA ASP A 498 -33.87 -17.44 -13.74
C ASP A 498 -34.18 -18.76 -14.46
N PRO A 499 -35.27 -19.46 -14.11
CA PRO A 499 -35.66 -20.67 -14.80
C PRO A 499 -35.95 -20.36 -16.27
N VAL A 500 -35.31 -21.09 -17.19
CA VAL A 500 -35.49 -20.93 -18.63
C VAL A 500 -36.97 -21.12 -18.98
N PRO A 501 -37.64 -20.15 -19.65
CA PRO A 501 -39.05 -20.29 -19.98
C PRO A 501 -39.27 -21.48 -20.94
N LYS A 502 -40.18 -22.38 -20.56
CA LYS A 502 -40.60 -23.51 -21.39
C LYS A 502 -41.12 -23.03 -22.73
N VAL A 503 -40.62 -23.62 -23.82
CA VAL A 503 -41.37 -23.66 -25.08
C VAL A 503 -42.61 -24.52 -24.83
N PRO A 504 -43.83 -24.02 -25.05
CA PRO A 504 -45.05 -24.75 -24.71
C PRO A 504 -45.28 -25.89 -25.71
N GLY A 505 -44.81 -27.09 -25.37
CA GLY A 505 -45.00 -28.26 -26.24
C GLY A 505 -44.36 -29.54 -25.71
N GLY A 506 -44.91 -30.11 -24.63
CA GLY A 506 -44.51 -31.44 -24.18
C GLY A 506 -45.13 -31.82 -22.84
N ARG A 507 -46.17 -32.66 -22.86
CA ARG A 507 -46.74 -33.25 -21.64
C ARG A 507 -45.78 -34.33 -21.13
N GLY A 508 -45.21 -34.10 -19.95
CA GLY A 508 -44.37 -35.05 -19.23
C GLY A 508 -43.07 -34.41 -18.72
N ALA A 509 -43.16 -33.41 -17.85
CA ALA A 509 -41.98 -32.82 -17.22
C ALA A 509 -41.96 -33.15 -15.71
N ARG A 510 -40.92 -33.87 -15.30
CA ARG A 510 -40.46 -34.03 -13.92
C ARG A 510 -40.28 -32.64 -13.28
N PRO A 511 -40.39 -32.46 -11.94
CA PRO A 511 -40.18 -31.15 -11.32
C PRO A 511 -38.83 -30.58 -11.76
N GLU A 512 -38.88 -29.37 -12.30
CA GLU A 512 -37.72 -28.64 -12.80
C GLU A 512 -36.86 -28.27 -11.59
N LEU A 513 -35.68 -28.86 -11.49
CA LEU A 513 -34.73 -28.57 -10.40
C LEU A 513 -34.30 -27.12 -10.53
N GLN A 514 -34.44 -26.34 -9.44
CA GLN A 514 -34.01 -24.95 -9.42
C GLN A 514 -32.48 -24.88 -9.64
N GLU A 515 -32.07 -24.24 -10.73
CA GLU A 515 -30.65 -24.08 -11.08
C GLU A 515 -30.03 -22.92 -10.29
N GLN A 516 -28.78 -23.11 -9.87
CA GLN A 516 -27.97 -22.11 -9.18
C GLN A 516 -26.63 -21.97 -9.89
N GLU A 517 -26.07 -20.77 -9.86
CA GLU A 517 -24.76 -20.51 -10.46
C GLU A 517 -23.80 -20.03 -9.37
N LEU A 518 -22.76 -20.85 -9.15
CA LEU A 518 -21.68 -20.57 -8.20
C LEU A 518 -20.43 -20.19 -8.98
N TRP A 519 -19.92 -19.00 -8.67
CA TRP A 519 -18.69 -18.48 -9.23
C TRP A 519 -17.62 -18.46 -8.14
N LEU A 520 -16.51 -19.12 -8.42
CA LEU A 520 -15.31 -19.05 -7.58
C LEU A 520 -14.33 -18.10 -8.25
N SER A 521 -14.01 -17.00 -7.58
CA SER A 521 -12.83 -16.23 -7.93
C SER A 521 -11.62 -16.83 -7.22
N TRP A 522 -10.52 -17.02 -7.96
CA TRP A 522 -9.20 -17.05 -7.34
C TRP A 522 -8.98 -15.73 -6.58
N PRO A 523 -8.06 -15.61 -5.61
CA PRO A 523 -7.86 -14.37 -4.86
C PRO A 523 -7.44 -13.23 -5.82
N ALA A 524 -8.46 -12.61 -6.39
CA ALA A 524 -8.44 -11.49 -7.29
C ALA A 524 -8.84 -10.28 -6.45
N ARG A 525 -8.21 -9.16 -6.76
CA ARG A 525 -8.21 -7.94 -5.96
C ARG A 525 -9.58 -7.29 -5.75
N GLU A 526 -10.59 -7.72 -6.51
CA GLU A 526 -11.87 -7.04 -6.67
C GLU A 526 -13.03 -8.01 -6.77
N PHE A 527 -14.21 -7.53 -6.39
CA PHE A 527 -15.45 -8.29 -6.31
C PHE A 527 -16.35 -8.16 -7.55
N GLN A 528 -15.93 -7.34 -8.52
CA GLN A 528 -16.64 -7.16 -9.77
C GLN A 528 -15.90 -7.84 -10.91
N LYS A 529 -16.69 -8.46 -11.80
CA LYS A 529 -16.26 -9.17 -13.00
C LYS A 529 -15.35 -8.30 -13.88
N LEU A 530 -14.03 -8.44 -13.73
CA LEU A 530 -13.08 -7.97 -14.74
C LEU A 530 -13.11 -8.97 -15.91
N PRO A 531 -13.13 -8.53 -17.18
CA PRO A 531 -13.21 -9.42 -18.35
C PRO A 531 -12.12 -10.49 -18.42
N ASN A 532 -11.02 -10.31 -17.67
CA ASN A 532 -9.78 -11.06 -17.79
C ASN A 532 -9.37 -11.84 -16.52
N ASP A 533 -10.19 -11.86 -15.45
CA ASP A 533 -9.81 -12.57 -14.22
C ASP A 533 -9.92 -14.10 -14.38
N PRO A 534 -9.03 -14.89 -13.76
CA PRO A 534 -9.17 -16.33 -13.72
C PRO A 534 -10.33 -16.72 -12.78
N TRP A 535 -11.44 -17.18 -13.35
CA TRP A 535 -12.62 -17.64 -12.62
C TRP A 535 -12.90 -19.10 -12.91
N THR A 536 -13.52 -19.75 -11.93
CA THR A 536 -14.05 -21.10 -12.06
C THR A 536 -15.56 -21.04 -11.86
N TYR A 537 -16.33 -21.49 -12.85
CA TYR A 537 -17.78 -21.42 -12.86
C TYR A 537 -18.39 -22.80 -12.72
N TYR A 538 -19.37 -22.91 -11.84
CA TYR A 538 -20.18 -24.11 -11.65
C TYR A 538 -21.66 -23.76 -11.81
N ARG A 539 -22.33 -24.48 -12.72
CA ARG A 539 -23.79 -24.54 -12.73
C ARG A 539 -24.23 -25.70 -11.85
N LEU A 540 -25.11 -25.44 -10.90
CA LEU A 540 -25.51 -26.35 -9.83
C LEU A 540 -27.01 -26.67 -9.92
N ALA A 541 -27.38 -27.92 -9.73
CA ALA A 541 -28.76 -28.34 -9.46
C ALA A 541 -28.90 -28.63 -7.97
N SER A 542 -29.83 -27.95 -7.30
CA SER A 542 -30.15 -28.24 -5.90
C SER A 542 -30.71 -29.66 -5.73
N GLN A 543 -30.14 -30.47 -4.86
CA GLN A 543 -30.62 -31.80 -4.50
C GLN A 543 -31.41 -31.82 -3.18
N GLY A 544 -31.55 -30.67 -2.51
CA GLY A 544 -32.23 -30.53 -1.22
C GLY A 544 -31.38 -29.88 -0.13
N VAL A 545 -32.04 -29.54 0.98
CA VAL A 545 -31.41 -28.94 2.17
C VAL A 545 -30.72 -30.03 2.99
N CYS A 546 -29.62 -29.71 3.67
CA CYS A 546 -28.98 -30.64 4.61
C CYS A 546 -30.01 -31.07 5.68
N GLU A 547 -30.32 -32.36 5.79
CA GLU A 547 -31.09 -32.84 6.93
C GLU A 547 -30.28 -32.63 8.22
N ASP A 548 -30.94 -32.17 9.29
CA ASP A 548 -30.30 -32.00 10.60
C ASP A 548 -29.63 -33.31 11.03
N LEU A 549 -28.30 -33.31 11.13
CA LEU A 549 -27.49 -34.46 11.57
C LEU A 549 -27.89 -34.96 12.97
N THR A 550 -28.65 -34.17 13.74
CA THR A 550 -29.22 -34.55 15.04
C THR A 550 -30.39 -35.52 14.94
N ARG A 551 -31.00 -35.71 13.76
CA ARG A 551 -32.13 -36.63 13.57
C ARG A 551 -31.72 -38.05 13.23
N ALA A 552 -30.47 -38.25 12.77
CA ALA A 552 -29.96 -39.56 12.36
C ALA A 552 -29.66 -40.50 13.54
N SER A 553 -29.58 -40.00 14.77
CA SER A 553 -29.41 -40.80 15.99
C SER A 553 -30.72 -41.24 16.65
N ALA A 554 -31.89 -40.82 16.15
CA ALA A 554 -33.19 -41.18 16.70
C ALA A 554 -33.97 -42.20 15.84
N ALA A 555 -33.46 -42.56 14.66
CA ALA A 555 -34.17 -43.42 13.70
C ALA A 555 -33.68 -44.89 13.66
N SER A 556 -32.88 -45.33 14.64
CA SER A 556 -32.40 -46.71 14.76
C SER A 556 -32.96 -47.44 15.99
N SER A 557 -34.23 -47.24 16.34
CA SER A 557 -34.95 -48.20 17.18
C SER A 557 -36.47 -48.09 17.03
N SER A 558 -37.04 -48.84 16.09
CA SER A 558 -38.23 -49.69 16.31
C SER A 558 -38.87 -50.05 14.98
N SER A 559 -38.57 -51.25 14.49
CA SER A 559 -39.42 -51.98 13.56
C SER A 559 -39.92 -53.22 14.28
N LEU A 560 -41.22 -53.51 14.10
CA LEU A 560 -41.99 -54.69 14.51
C LEU A 560 -42.63 -54.66 15.92
N SER A 561 -43.93 -54.34 15.99
CA SER A 561 -44.99 -55.37 16.09
C SER A 561 -46.41 -54.78 16.18
N ARG A 562 -47.16 -55.01 15.09
CA ARG A 562 -48.58 -55.43 14.98
C ARG A 562 -49.57 -55.18 16.15
N VAL A 563 -50.69 -54.54 15.75
CA VAL A 563 -52.10 -54.94 15.95
C VAL A 563 -52.84 -54.55 17.25
N SER A 564 -53.88 -53.74 17.03
CA SER A 564 -55.19 -53.58 17.73
C SER A 564 -55.28 -53.58 19.27
N LEU A 565 -55.85 -52.50 19.84
CA LEU A 565 -57.12 -52.58 20.58
C LEU A 565 -57.68 -51.19 20.99
N VAL A 566 -58.94 -51.04 20.60
CA VAL A 566 -60.03 -50.12 20.93
C VAL A 566 -60.27 -49.90 22.45
N LEU A 567 -60.81 -48.70 22.79
CA LEU A 567 -61.68 -48.31 23.93
C LEU A 567 -61.12 -48.01 25.36
N SER A 568 -61.42 -46.77 25.78
CA SER A 568 -61.99 -46.32 27.08
C SER A 568 -61.35 -46.71 28.42
N ALA A 569 -60.82 -45.70 29.11
CA ALA A 569 -60.97 -45.47 30.55
C ALA A 569 -60.80 -43.96 30.79
N GLY A 570 -61.75 -43.17 31.32
CA GLY A 570 -62.78 -43.52 32.27
C GLY A 570 -62.19 -43.49 33.69
N ALA A 571 -62.33 -42.33 34.35
CA ALA A 571 -62.38 -42.17 35.80
C ALA A 571 -61.16 -42.64 36.64
N ALA A 572 -60.21 -41.72 36.87
CA ALA A 572 -59.35 -41.76 38.06
C ALA A 572 -58.78 -40.39 38.47
N ILE A 573 -59.50 -39.29 38.23
CA ILE A 573 -59.18 -37.97 38.81
C ILE A 573 -60.39 -37.50 39.62
N LEU A 574 -60.70 -38.27 40.65
CA LEU A 574 -61.67 -37.93 41.68
C LEU A 574 -61.13 -38.42 43.03
N CYS A 575 -59.96 -37.92 43.43
CA CYS A 575 -59.40 -38.15 44.77
C CYS A 575 -58.29 -37.17 45.21
N LYS A 576 -58.29 -35.90 44.76
CA LYS A 576 -57.33 -34.89 45.28
C LYS A 576 -57.85 -33.45 45.41
N LEU A 577 -59.16 -33.21 45.54
CA LEU A 577 -59.71 -31.87 45.84
C LEU A 577 -60.75 -31.84 46.97
N LEU A 578 -60.65 -32.77 47.93
CA LEU A 578 -61.27 -32.63 49.26
C LEU A 578 -60.26 -33.02 50.34
N SER A 579 -59.25 -32.17 50.52
CA SER A 579 -58.55 -31.98 51.80
C SER A 579 -57.72 -30.70 51.71
N ARG A 580 -58.26 -29.65 52.33
CA ARG A 580 -57.82 -28.24 52.43
C ARG A 580 -58.34 -27.29 51.36
#